data_AF-A0A1G9QQM1-F1
#
_entry.id   AF-A0A1G9QQM1-F1
#
_cell.length_a   1.000
_cell.length_b   1.000
_cell.length_c   1.000
_cell.angle_alpha   90.00
_cell.angle_beta   90.00
_cell.angle_gamma   90.00
#
_symmetry.space_group_name_H-M   'P 1'
#
loop_
_entity.id
_entity.type
_entity.pdbx_description
1 polymer ?
#
loop_
_entity_poly.entity_id
_entity_poly.type
_entity_poly.pdbx_seq_one_letter_code
_entity_poly.pdbx_strand_id
1 'polypeptide(L)'
;MNSFVVDAPAVAELTRALRTAASSIADITTPPGHPGPGPTAAFDAALARAVERANERGVMLREEALRLADVMDLTVEAATAVDTASARRLGAMLP
;
A
#
# COMPACT_ATOMS: atom_id res chain seq x y z
N MET A 1 -26.27 12.47 -15.77
CA MET A 1 -25.30 11.50 -16.29
C MET A 1 -24.07 11.61 -15.41
N ASN A 2 -23.82 10.62 -14.55
CA ASN A 2 -22.63 10.62 -13.69
C ASN A 2 -21.46 10.10 -14.52
N SER A 3 -20.59 10.97 -14.99
CA SER A 3 -19.32 10.57 -15.56
C SER A 3 -18.41 10.10 -14.43
N PHE A 4 -18.02 8.83 -14.43
CA PHE A 4 -16.89 8.38 -13.63
C PHE A 4 -15.62 8.89 -14.29
N VAL A 5 -15.11 10.03 -13.80
CA VAL A 5 -13.84 10.59 -14.25
C VAL A 5 -12.78 10.12 -13.28
N VAL A 6 -11.85 9.30 -13.77
CA VAL A 6 -10.64 8.96 -13.02
C VAL A 6 -9.61 10.03 -13.32
N ASP A 7 -9.26 10.83 -12.31
CA ASP A 7 -8.16 11.79 -12.39
C ASP A 7 -6.84 11.03 -12.33
N ALA A 8 -6.34 10.61 -13.51
CA ALA A 8 -5.12 9.82 -13.64
C ALA A 8 -3.89 10.49 -12.98
N PRO A 9 -3.63 11.81 -13.16
CA PRO A 9 -2.59 12.52 -12.41
C PRO A 9 -2.74 12.41 -10.89
N ALA A 10 -3.95 12.62 -10.35
CA ALA A 10 -4.17 12.54 -8.91
C ALA A 10 -3.95 11.11 -8.39
N VAL A 11 -4.42 10.09 -9.12
CA VAL A 11 -4.18 8.69 -8.74
C VAL A 11 -2.69 8.37 -8.76
N ALA A 12 -1.93 8.79 -9.78
CA ALA A 12 -0.49 8.57 -9.84
C ALA A 12 0.26 9.18 -8.66
N GLU A 13 -0.12 10.39 -8.23
CA GLU A 13 0.46 11.02 -7.05
C GLU A 13 0.10 10.27 -5.76
N LEU A 14 -1.14 9.80 -5.63
CA LEU A 14 -1.58 9.02 -4.47
C LEU A 14 -0.91 7.64 -4.40
N THR A 15 -0.78 6.92 -5.52
CA THR A 15 -0.10 5.62 -5.56
C THR A 15 1.39 5.77 -5.31
N ARG A 16 2.02 6.85 -5.78
CA ARG A 16 3.41 7.22 -5.44
C ARG A 16 3.58 7.52 -3.95
N ALA A 17 2.67 8.29 -3.36
CA ALA A 17 2.68 8.60 -1.93
C ALA A 17 2.50 7.32 -1.09
N LEU A 18 1.61 6.43 -1.52
CA LEU A 18 1.33 5.17 -0.84
C LEU A 18 2.54 4.22 -0.87
N ARG A 19 3.22 4.09 -2.03
CA ARG A 19 4.48 3.32 -2.14
C ARG A 19 5.59 3.89 -1.26
N THR A 20 5.69 5.22 -1.22
CA THR A 20 6.64 5.92 -0.35
C THR A 20 6.35 5.63 1.12
N ALA A 21 5.09 5.74 1.55
CA ALA A 21 4.67 5.41 2.91
C ALA A 21 4.90 3.93 3.25
N ALA A 22 4.64 3.02 2.31
CA ALA A 22 4.92 1.60 2.51
C ALA A 22 6.43 1.35 2.75
N SER A 23 7.29 2.03 1.99
CA SER A 23 8.75 1.92 2.14
C SER A 23 9.29 2.51 3.45
N SER A 24 8.56 3.43 4.09
CA SER A 24 8.96 4.03 5.37
C SER A 24 8.53 3.21 6.60
N ILE A 25 7.68 2.20 6.43
CA ILE A 25 7.36 1.24 7.49
C ILE A 25 8.62 0.40 7.74
N ALA A 26 9.35 0.71 8.80
CA ALA A 26 10.56 -0.01 9.20
C ALA A 26 10.29 -0.92 10.40
N ASP A 27 11.08 -2.00 10.50
CA ASP A 27 10.99 -2.94 11.61
C ASP A 27 11.50 -2.29 12.89
N ILE A 28 10.80 -2.54 14.00
CA ILE A 28 11.25 -2.14 15.33
C ILE A 28 12.44 -3.02 15.68
N THR A 29 13.62 -2.41 15.72
CA THR A 29 14.83 -3.05 16.19
C THR A 29 14.83 -3.01 17.71
N THR A 30 14.69 -4.18 18.34
CA THR A 30 14.94 -4.29 19.77
C THR A 30 16.45 -4.43 19.98
N PRO A 31 17.05 -3.67 20.92
CA PRO A 31 18.44 -3.93 21.30
C PRO A 31 18.55 -5.37 21.84
N PRO A 32 19.71 -6.02 21.71
CA PRO A 32 19.92 -7.36 22.26
C PRO A 32 19.83 -7.28 23.80
N GLY A 33 18.63 -7.43 24.34
CA GLY A 33 18.40 -7.63 25.76
C GLY A 33 18.91 -9.02 26.11
N HIS A 34 19.83 -9.12 27.07
CA HIS A 34 20.29 -10.40 27.59
C HIS A 34 19.08 -11.14 28.17
N PRO A 35 18.63 -12.27 27.59
CA PRO A 35 17.58 -13.08 28.18
C PRO A 35 18.25 -13.92 29.28
N GLY A 36 18.65 -13.26 30.36
CA GLY A 36 19.17 -13.90 31.54
C GLY A 36 18.02 -14.36 32.44
N PRO A 37 18.17 -15.48 33.17
CA PRO A 37 17.24 -15.80 34.25
C PRO A 37 17.27 -14.66 35.28
N GLY A 38 16.13 -14.05 35.52
CA GLY A 38 16.02 -12.88 36.38
C GLY A 38 14.59 -12.39 36.55
N PRO A 39 14.36 -11.44 37.47
CA PRO A 39 13.02 -10.94 37.80
C PRO A 39 12.28 -10.29 36.62
N THR A 40 12.99 -9.89 35.56
CA THR A 40 12.42 -9.26 34.35
C THR A 40 12.19 -10.23 33.19
N ALA A 41 12.59 -11.49 33.29
CA ALA A 41 12.60 -12.42 32.15
C ALA A 41 11.23 -12.58 31.46
N ALA A 42 10.13 -12.59 32.25
CA ALA A 42 8.78 -12.67 31.71
C ALA A 42 8.38 -11.38 30.96
N PHE A 43 8.81 -10.22 31.45
CA PHE A 43 8.60 -8.94 30.79
C PHE A 43 9.39 -8.86 29.48
N ASP A 44 10.67 -9.24 29.50
CA ASP A 44 11.54 -9.23 28.32
C ASP A 44 10.99 -10.15 27.22
N ALA A 45 10.49 -11.34 27.60
CA ALA A 45 9.82 -12.26 26.67
C ALA A 45 8.50 -11.69 26.11
N ALA A 46 7.70 -11.04 26.95
CA ALA A 46 6.45 -10.41 26.51
C ALA A 46 6.72 -9.24 25.55
N LEU A 47 7.75 -8.44 25.83
CA LEU A 47 8.20 -7.34 24.98
C LEU A 47 8.70 -7.85 23.63
N ALA A 48 9.53 -8.89 23.62
CA ALA A 48 10.02 -9.51 22.39
C ALA A 48 8.86 -9.99 21.50
N ARG A 49 7.87 -10.69 22.08
CA ARG A 49 6.67 -11.14 21.35
C ARG A 49 5.80 -9.98 20.85
N ALA A 50 5.71 -8.91 21.62
CA ALA A 50 4.96 -7.71 21.21
C ALA A 50 5.64 -7.03 20.02
N VAL A 51 6.97 -6.94 20.03
CA VAL A 51 7.78 -6.38 18.94
C VAL A 51 7.68 -7.25 17.68
N GLU A 52 7.81 -8.58 17.83
CA GLU A 52 7.63 -9.53 16.73
C GLU A 52 6.27 -9.34 16.04
N ARG A 53 5.17 -9.32 16.83
CA ARG A 53 3.83 -9.08 16.28
C ARG A 53 3.66 -7.71 15.64
N ALA A 54 4.30 -6.68 16.18
CA ALA A 54 4.25 -5.35 15.60
C ALA A 54 4.94 -5.33 14.23
N ASN A 55 6.09 -6.01 14.11
CA ASN A 55 6.82 -6.13 12.85
C ASN A 55 6.05 -6.97 11.82
N GLU A 56 5.44 -8.10 12.23
CA GLU A 56 4.56 -8.90 11.36
C GLU A 56 3.42 -8.05 10.77
N ARG A 57 2.75 -7.25 11.62
CA ARG A 57 1.70 -6.33 11.16
C ARG A 57 2.25 -5.23 10.25
N GLY A 58 3.46 -4.75 10.51
CA GLY A 58 4.15 -3.80 9.64
C GLY A 58 4.38 -4.35 8.24
N VAL A 59 4.82 -5.61 8.13
CA VAL A 59 4.98 -6.33 6.86
C VAL A 59 3.64 -6.44 6.14
N MET A 60 2.60 -6.93 6.81
CA MET A 60 1.26 -7.05 6.21
C MET A 60 0.73 -5.71 5.69
N LEU A 61 0.92 -4.63 6.46
CA LEU A 61 0.48 -3.29 6.05
C LEU A 61 1.26 -2.78 4.84
N ARG A 62 2.57 -3.03 4.78
CA ARG A 62 3.42 -2.69 3.64
C ARG A 62 2.95 -3.41 2.37
N GLU A 63 2.72 -4.72 2.46
CA GLU A 63 2.24 -5.53 1.33
C GLU A 63 0.88 -5.04 0.84
N GLU A 64 -0.05 -4.77 1.75
CA GLU A 64 -1.39 -4.29 1.40
C GLU A 64 -1.36 -2.90 0.75
N ALA A 65 -0.52 -1.99 1.25
CA ALA A 65 -0.34 -0.67 0.67
C ALA A 65 0.21 -0.74 -0.76
N LEU A 66 1.20 -1.61 -1.01
CA LEU A 66 1.73 -1.84 -2.36
C LEU A 66 0.68 -2.46 -3.28
N ARG A 67 -0.05 -3.47 -2.80
CA ARG A 67 -1.14 -4.10 -3.55
C ARG A 67 -2.22 -3.10 -3.94
N LEU A 68 -2.61 -2.21 -3.02
CA LEU A 68 -3.61 -1.17 -3.30
C LEU A 68 -3.10 -0.17 -4.35
N ALA A 69 -1.83 0.24 -4.28
CA ALA A 69 -1.23 1.11 -5.28
C ALA A 69 -1.29 0.49 -6.68
N ASP A 70 -0.96 -0.80 -6.81
CA ASP A 70 -0.98 -1.50 -8.09
C ASP A 70 -2.40 -1.66 -8.66
N VAL A 71 -3.39 -1.93 -7.81
CA VAL A 71 -4.80 -2.03 -8.23
C VAL A 71 -5.33 -0.67 -8.71
N MET A 72 -4.92 0.43 -8.09
CA MET A 72 -5.32 1.77 -8.51
C MET A 72 -4.71 2.16 -9.85
N ASP A 73 -3.44 1.85 -10.08
CA ASP A 73 -2.80 2.06 -11.39
C ASP A 73 -3.51 1.23 -12.49
N LEU A 74 -3.84 -0.04 -12.23
CA LEU A 74 -4.63 -0.87 -13.16
C LEU A 74 -6.02 -0.26 -13.45
N THR A 75 -6.63 0.36 -12.45
CA THR A 75 -7.94 1.02 -12.61
C THR A 75 -7.84 2.22 -13.55
N VAL A 76 -6.76 3.01 -13.45
CA VAL A 76 -6.48 4.13 -14.36
C VAL A 76 -6.27 3.64 -15.80
N GLU A 77 -5.50 2.56 -15.98
CA GLU A 77 -5.27 1.96 -17.30
C GLU A 77 -6.59 1.49 -17.94
N ALA A 78 -7.43 0.80 -17.16
CA ALA A 78 -8.74 0.34 -17.61
C ALA A 78 -9.66 1.51 -17.99
N ALA A 79 -9.71 2.56 -17.17
CA ALA A 79 -10.49 3.78 -17.47
C ALA A 79 -10.01 4.43 -18.77
N THR A 80 -8.69 4.60 -18.93
CA THR A 80 -8.07 5.17 -20.13
C THR A 80 -8.39 4.34 -21.38
N ALA A 81 -8.36 3.01 -21.28
CA ALA A 81 -8.71 2.12 -22.37
C ALA A 81 -10.18 2.26 -22.80
N VAL A 82 -11.10 2.35 -21.83
CA VAL A 82 -12.54 2.57 -22.08
C VAL A 82 -12.78 3.93 -22.73
N ASP A 83 -12.15 4.99 -22.23
CA ASP A 83 -12.27 6.34 -22.79
C ASP A 83 -11.76 6.38 -24.23
N THR A 84 -10.60 5.78 -24.50
CA THR A 84 -10.01 5.73 -25.85
C THR A 84 -10.86 4.90 -26.82
N ALA A 85 -11.44 3.79 -26.36
CA ALA A 85 -12.34 2.98 -27.17
C ALA A 85 -13.66 3.70 -27.48
N SER A 86 -14.19 4.42 -26.49
CA SER A 86 -15.42 5.20 -26.62
C SER A 86 -15.22 6.39 -27.56
N ALA A 87 -14.12 7.13 -27.42
CA ALA A 87 -13.75 8.23 -28.30
C ALA A 87 -13.60 7.77 -29.75
N ARG A 88 -12.94 6.62 -30.00
CA ARG A 88 -12.82 6.04 -31.35
C ARG A 88 -14.18 5.68 -31.95
N ARG A 89 -15.09 5.08 -31.17
CA ARG A 89 -16.44 4.74 -31.63
C ARG A 89 -17.25 5.98 -31.99
N LEU A 90 -17.17 7.04 -31.17
CA LEU A 90 -17.86 8.30 -31.44
C LEU A 90 -17.28 9.03 -32.65
N GLY A 91 -15.94 9.05 -32.79
CA GLY A 91 -15.27 9.62 -33.96
C GLY A 91 -15.62 8.90 -35.26
N ALA A 92 -15.85 7.58 -35.23
CA ALA A 92 -16.34 6.82 -36.37
C ALA A 92 -17.83 7.04 -36.69
N MET A 93 -18.60 7.60 -35.74
CA MET A 93 -20.02 7.94 -35.94
C MET A 93 -20.27 9.40 -36.31
N LEU A 94 -19.24 10.25 -36.23
CA LEU A 94 -19.30 11.61 -36.76
C LEU A 94 -19.03 11.53 -38.28
N PRO A 95 -19.98 11.98 -39.13
CA PRO A 95 -19.86 11.90 -40.59
C PRO A 95 -18.72 12.73 -41.17
#